data_AF-A0A9E2FGX7-F1
#
_entry.id   AF-A0A9E2FGX7-F1
#
_cell.length_a   1.000
_cell.length_b   1.000
_cell.length_c   1.000
_cell.angle_alpha   90.00
_cell.angle_beta   90.00
_cell.angle_gamma   90.00
#
_symmetry.space_group_name_H-M   'P 1'
#
loop_
_entity.id
_entity.type
_entity.pdbx_description
1 polymer ?
#
loop_
_entity_poly.entity_id
_entity_poly.type
_entity_poly.pdbx_seq_one_letter_code
_entity_poly.pdbx_strand_id
1 'polypeptide(L)'
;KFAAMEGLSQGQKRAPLAVFGIPVEEPPHLKMKVGIPGVLSLMAFGDIDAHVPGIEDLRKEGRPTPPFVATFVSFHTMVGLGTLFIILSLFGVYLLYRKKLFDARWYLRLLPWMIPLPLVACEFGWIVAEVGRQPWVVYRVLKTQDAYSANVTGGEVLFSIVAFGVVYLALGALYIYTLTRIVRRGPEALAAKEVH
;
A
#
# COMPACT_ATOMS: atom_id res chain seq x y z
N LYS A 1 -4.84 12.47 7.75
CA LYS A 1 -4.56 11.33 6.84
C LYS A 1 -4.88 11.69 5.39
N PHE A 2 -6.15 11.97 5.09
CA PHE A 2 -6.63 12.24 3.72
C PHE A 2 -5.85 13.35 2.98
N ALA A 3 -5.55 14.48 3.64
CA ALA A 3 -4.74 15.55 3.03
C ALA A 3 -3.31 15.11 2.65
N ALA A 4 -2.72 14.16 3.39
CA ALA A 4 -1.39 13.59 3.13
C ALA A 4 -1.41 12.57 1.99
N MET A 5 -2.44 11.71 1.97
CA MET A 5 -2.64 10.71 0.92
C MET A 5 -2.76 11.37 -0.46
N GLU A 6 -3.33 12.58 -0.51
CA GLU A 6 -3.72 13.26 -1.74
C GLU A 6 -2.81 14.42 -2.14
N GLY A 7 -1.76 14.67 -1.35
CA GLY A 7 -0.80 15.71 -1.65
C GLY A 7 -1.38 17.14 -1.61
N LEU A 8 -2.39 17.38 -0.77
CA LEU A 8 -2.99 18.70 -0.59
C LEU A 8 -2.11 19.56 0.31
N SER A 9 -1.37 20.47 -0.30
CA SER A 9 -0.54 21.45 0.42
C SER A 9 -1.41 22.48 1.15
N GLN A 10 -2.24 23.21 0.41
CA GLN A 10 -3.20 24.19 0.92
C GLN A 10 -4.63 23.70 0.77
N GLY A 11 -5.49 24.09 1.71
CA GLY A 11 -6.89 23.73 1.72
C GLY A 11 -7.65 24.42 0.60
N GLN A 12 -8.52 23.66 -0.06
CA GLN A 12 -9.30 24.17 -1.18
C GLN A 12 -10.66 23.48 -1.26
N LYS A 13 -11.63 24.20 -1.83
CA LYS A 13 -12.90 23.61 -2.26
C LYS A 13 -12.68 22.86 -3.58
N ARG A 14 -13.44 21.80 -3.86
CA ARG A 14 -13.25 20.92 -5.02
C ARG A 14 -11.82 20.36 -5.11
N ALA A 15 -11.34 19.81 -4.01
CA ALA A 15 -10.03 19.19 -3.97
C ALA A 15 -9.92 18.14 -5.10
N PRO A 16 -8.89 18.21 -5.97
CA PRO A 16 -8.68 17.27 -7.04
C PRO A 16 -7.97 16.03 -6.50
N LEU A 17 -8.50 14.85 -6.86
CA LEU A 17 -7.87 13.55 -6.62
C LEU A 17 -6.55 13.51 -7.39
N ALA A 18 -5.43 13.35 -6.70
CA ALA A 18 -4.15 13.20 -7.37
C ALA A 18 -4.09 11.79 -8.00
N VAL A 19 -3.89 11.72 -9.31
CA VAL A 19 -3.67 10.46 -10.04
C VAL A 19 -2.17 10.21 -10.17
N PHE A 20 -1.41 11.28 -10.38
CA PHE A 20 0.05 11.26 -10.43
C PHE A 20 0.62 12.57 -9.91
N GLY A 21 1.75 12.50 -9.23
CA GLY A 21 2.51 13.65 -8.75
C GLY A 21 3.77 13.20 -8.01
N ILE A 22 4.80 14.04 -8.02
CA ILE A 22 6.02 13.81 -7.26
C ILE A 22 5.90 14.62 -5.95
N PRO A 23 5.77 13.98 -4.79
CA PRO A 23 5.69 14.69 -3.52
C PRO A 23 7.06 15.23 -3.11
N VAL A 24 7.09 16.49 -2.70
CA VAL A 24 8.24 17.16 -2.11
C VAL A 24 7.89 17.49 -0.66
N GLU A 25 8.81 17.26 0.27
CA GLU A 25 8.55 17.37 1.71
C GLU A 25 8.72 18.80 2.25
N GLU A 26 9.62 19.59 1.65
CA GLU A 26 9.95 20.95 2.10
C GLU A 26 10.00 21.95 0.91
N PRO A 27 9.02 22.84 0.78
CA PRO A 27 7.69 22.82 1.42
C PRO A 27 6.84 21.64 0.92
N PRO A 28 5.83 21.16 1.67
CA PRO A 28 5.00 20.04 1.24
C PRO A 28 4.16 20.45 0.02
N HIS A 29 4.54 19.98 -1.17
CA HIS A 29 3.81 20.23 -2.42
C HIS A 29 3.96 19.05 -3.40
N LEU A 30 3.05 18.99 -4.38
CA LEU A 30 3.15 18.06 -5.51
C LEU A 30 3.71 18.77 -6.72
N LYS A 31 4.82 18.26 -7.26
CA LYS A 31 5.29 18.60 -8.62
C LYS A 31 4.59 17.71 -9.65
N MET A 32 4.31 18.25 -10.84
CA MET A 32 3.69 17.52 -11.95
C MET A 32 2.35 16.84 -11.59
N LYS A 33 1.46 17.60 -10.94
CA LYS A 33 0.16 17.10 -10.50
C LYS A 33 -0.76 16.87 -11.70
N VAL A 34 -1.15 15.62 -11.91
CA VAL A 34 -2.29 15.24 -12.75
C VAL A 34 -3.39 14.80 -11.82
N GLY A 35 -4.53 15.50 -11.81
CA GLY A 35 -5.63 15.16 -10.92
C GLY A 35 -6.99 15.51 -11.48
N ILE A 36 -8.01 14.78 -11.04
CA ILE A 36 -9.39 14.97 -11.46
C ILE A 36 -10.10 15.85 -10.41
N PRO A 37 -10.59 17.05 -10.77
CA PRO A 37 -11.21 17.97 -9.83
C PRO A 37 -12.50 17.41 -9.22
N GLY A 38 -12.73 17.68 -7.93
CA GLY A 38 -14.00 17.38 -7.23
C GLY A 38 -14.20 15.94 -6.75
N VAL A 39 -13.49 14.96 -7.31
CA VAL A 39 -13.60 13.54 -6.91
C VAL A 39 -13.16 13.34 -5.46
N LEU A 40 -12.15 14.08 -5.03
CA LEU A 40 -11.62 13.99 -3.69
C LEU A 40 -12.59 14.55 -2.64
N SER A 41 -13.16 15.73 -2.88
CA SER A 41 -14.17 16.34 -2.00
C SER A 41 -15.40 15.43 -1.87
N LEU A 42 -15.83 14.82 -2.98
CA LEU A 42 -16.92 13.83 -2.99
C LEU A 42 -16.59 12.59 -2.15
N MET A 43 -15.40 12.01 -2.30
CA MET A 43 -15.01 10.81 -1.53
C MET A 43 -14.80 11.09 -0.04
N ALA A 44 -14.27 12.27 0.30
CA ALA A 44 -13.94 12.61 1.68
C ALA A 44 -15.16 13.05 2.51
N PHE A 45 -16.10 13.78 1.90
CA PHE A 45 -17.21 14.42 2.62
C PHE A 45 -18.59 14.19 1.99
N GLY A 46 -18.68 13.46 0.87
CA GLY A 46 -19.94 13.23 0.17
C GLY A 46 -20.43 14.42 -0.67
N ASP A 47 -19.65 15.50 -0.75
CA ASP A 47 -20.01 16.73 -1.47
C ASP A 47 -18.81 17.23 -2.29
N ILE A 48 -19.06 17.55 -3.56
CA ILE A 48 -18.07 18.05 -4.52
C ILE A 48 -17.50 19.41 -4.07
N ASP A 49 -18.30 20.24 -3.40
CA ASP A 49 -17.90 21.58 -2.95
C ASP A 49 -17.34 21.62 -1.52
N ALA A 50 -17.24 20.47 -0.86
CA ALA A 50 -16.66 20.37 0.48
C ALA A 50 -15.21 20.87 0.51
N HIS A 51 -14.94 21.72 1.50
CA HIS A 51 -13.59 22.24 1.76
C HIS A 51 -12.75 21.16 2.45
N VAL A 52 -11.64 20.76 1.81
CA VAL A 52 -10.68 19.82 2.39
C VAL A 52 -9.49 20.61 2.90
N PRO A 53 -9.16 20.57 4.20
CA PRO A 53 -8.02 21.29 4.76
C PRO A 53 -6.69 20.69 4.24
N GLY A 54 -5.75 21.56 3.88
CA GLY A 54 -4.42 21.15 3.41
C GLY A 54 -3.47 20.82 4.56
N ILE A 55 -2.35 20.17 4.25
CA ILE A 55 -1.32 19.85 5.26
C ILE A 55 -0.71 21.09 5.88
N GLU A 56 -0.49 22.16 5.11
CA GLU A 56 0.06 23.40 5.66
C GLU A 56 -0.91 24.05 6.64
N ASP A 57 -2.21 24.03 6.33
CA ASP A 57 -3.24 24.56 7.23
C ASP A 57 -3.28 23.76 8.53
N LEU A 58 -3.21 22.43 8.43
CA LEU A 58 -3.13 21.55 9.59
C LEU A 58 -1.87 21.80 10.43
N ARG A 59 -0.71 22.04 9.79
CA ARG A 59 0.54 22.38 10.51
C ARG A 59 0.44 23.76 11.19
N LYS A 60 -0.15 24.76 10.52
CA LYS A 60 -0.39 26.11 11.09
C LYS A 60 -1.35 26.08 12.27
N GLU A 61 -2.36 25.20 12.23
CA GLU A 61 -3.26 24.94 13.34
C GLU A 61 -2.61 24.13 14.49
N GLY A 62 -1.32 23.81 14.40
CA GLY A 62 -0.60 23.00 15.40
C GLY A 62 -1.07 21.55 15.44
N ARG A 63 -1.79 21.08 14.43
CA ARG A 63 -2.26 19.70 14.37
C ARG A 63 -1.12 18.78 13.94
N PRO A 64 -0.97 17.62 14.59
CA PRO A 64 0.03 16.66 14.19
C PRO A 64 -0.31 16.05 12.82
N THR A 65 0.66 16.12 11.88
CA THR A 65 0.53 15.58 10.52
C THR A 65 1.44 14.36 10.32
N PRO A 66 0.97 13.31 9.63
CA PRO A 66 1.81 12.16 9.31
C PRO A 66 2.88 12.53 8.26
N PRO A 67 3.94 11.71 8.11
CA PRO A 67 4.96 11.88 7.07
C PRO A 67 4.34 11.99 5.68
N PHE A 68 4.62 13.09 4.97
CA PHE A 68 3.90 13.47 3.76
C PHE A 68 4.23 12.54 2.60
N VAL A 69 5.52 12.42 2.27
CA VAL A 69 6.02 11.66 1.13
C VAL A 69 5.67 10.18 1.27
N ALA A 70 5.96 9.59 2.43
CA ALA A 70 5.71 8.17 2.68
C ALA A 70 4.22 7.81 2.56
N THR A 71 3.33 8.67 3.07
CA THR A 71 1.88 8.45 2.99
C THR A 71 1.37 8.58 1.55
N PHE A 72 1.83 9.59 0.80
CA PHE A 72 1.42 9.81 -0.59
C PHE A 72 1.86 8.66 -1.50
N VAL A 73 3.14 8.29 -1.47
CA VAL A 73 3.71 7.24 -2.33
C VAL A 73 3.07 5.89 -2.06
N SER A 74 2.89 5.55 -0.77
CA SER A 74 2.29 4.27 -0.39
C SER A 74 0.84 4.18 -0.84
N PHE A 75 0.07 5.27 -0.69
CA PHE A 75 -1.33 5.31 -1.12
C PHE A 75 -1.47 5.15 -2.64
N HIS A 76 -0.69 5.91 -3.41
CA HIS A 76 -0.73 5.83 -4.87
C HIS A 76 -0.26 4.48 -5.39
N THR A 77 0.76 3.89 -4.77
CA THR A 77 1.26 2.57 -5.16
C THR A 77 0.22 1.48 -4.88
N MET A 78 -0.43 1.51 -3.72
CA MET A 78 -1.53 0.61 -3.37
C MET A 78 -2.69 0.72 -4.36
N VAL A 79 -3.18 1.94 -4.63
CA VAL A 79 -4.30 2.19 -5.55
C VAL A 79 -3.93 1.81 -6.99
N GLY A 80 -2.69 2.13 -7.42
CA GLY A 80 -2.18 1.76 -8.74
C GLY A 80 -2.14 0.25 -8.96
N LEU A 81 -1.62 -0.50 -7.99
CA LEU A 81 -1.59 -1.97 -8.04
C LEU A 81 -3.01 -2.57 -7.97
N GLY A 82 -3.88 -2.06 -7.10
CA GLY A 82 -5.27 -2.51 -7.01
C GLY A 82 -6.04 -2.32 -8.32
N THR A 83 -5.89 -1.15 -8.94
CA THR A 83 -6.51 -0.84 -10.24
C THR A 83 -5.95 -1.75 -11.35
N LEU A 84 -4.63 -1.98 -11.36
CA LEU A 84 -3.98 -2.91 -12.28
C LEU A 84 -4.57 -4.33 -12.17
N PHE A 85 -4.77 -4.84 -10.95
CA PHE A 85 -5.35 -6.17 -10.75
C PHE A 85 -6.79 -6.26 -11.24
N ILE A 86 -7.60 -5.22 -11.02
CA ILE A 86 -8.98 -5.16 -11.53
C ILE A 86 -8.98 -5.20 -13.06
N ILE A 87 -8.14 -4.39 -13.72
CA ILE A 87 -8.03 -4.35 -15.18
C ILE A 87 -7.58 -5.71 -15.73
N LEU A 88 -6.54 -6.31 -15.15
CA LEU A 88 -6.05 -7.62 -15.56
C LEU A 88 -7.13 -8.70 -15.40
N SER A 89 -7.84 -8.71 -14.27
CA SER A 89 -8.88 -9.70 -14.00
C SER A 89 -10.06 -9.55 -14.97
N LEU A 90 -10.54 -8.33 -15.22
CA LEU A 90 -11.58 -8.05 -16.22
C LEU A 90 -11.14 -8.44 -17.64
N PHE A 91 -9.88 -8.16 -17.99
CA PHE A 91 -9.32 -8.55 -19.28
C PHE A 91 -9.21 -10.07 -19.42
N GLY A 92 -8.83 -10.77 -18.34
CA GLY A 92 -8.84 -12.23 -18.27
C GLY A 92 -10.23 -12.83 -18.47
N VAL A 93 -11.24 -12.27 -17.81
CA VAL A 93 -12.65 -12.66 -17.98
C VAL A 93 -13.13 -12.41 -19.41
N TYR A 94 -12.74 -11.28 -20.01
CA TYR A 94 -13.05 -10.98 -21.41
C TYR A 94 -12.41 -11.99 -22.38
N LEU A 95 -11.14 -12.34 -22.19
CA LEU A 95 -10.47 -13.38 -22.98
C LEU A 95 -11.10 -14.77 -22.79
N LEU A 96 -11.55 -15.07 -21.58
CA LEU A 96 -12.26 -16.30 -21.25
C LEU A 96 -13.60 -16.36 -21.98
N TYR A 97 -14.38 -15.27 -21.95
CA TYR A 97 -15.64 -15.16 -22.67
C TYR A 97 -15.46 -15.34 -24.19
N ARG A 98 -14.36 -14.83 -24.76
CA ARG A 98 -14.00 -15.00 -26.17
C ARG A 98 -13.40 -16.38 -26.49
N LYS A 99 -13.26 -17.27 -25.50
CA LYS A 99 -12.60 -18.60 -25.61
C LYS A 99 -11.15 -18.54 -26.12
N LYS A 100 -10.48 -17.38 -26.01
CA LYS A 100 -9.09 -17.16 -26.48
C LYS A 100 -8.06 -17.14 -25.35
N LEU A 101 -8.49 -17.33 -24.10
CA LEU A 101 -7.62 -17.23 -22.93
C LEU A 101 -6.41 -18.18 -23.03
N PHE A 102 -6.63 -19.41 -23.45
CA PHE A 102 -5.57 -20.43 -23.57
C PHE A 102 -4.64 -20.19 -24.77
N ASP A 103 -5.09 -19.46 -25.79
CA ASP A 103 -4.27 -19.08 -26.94
C ASP A 103 -3.39 -17.86 -26.65
N ALA A 104 -3.81 -17.00 -25.71
CA ALA A 104 -3.11 -15.77 -25.33
C ALA A 104 -1.87 -16.05 -24.45
N ARG A 105 -0.86 -16.71 -25.00
CA ARG A 105 0.39 -17.08 -24.31
C ARG A 105 1.09 -15.91 -23.63
N TRP A 106 1.01 -14.70 -24.20
CA TRP A 106 1.59 -13.49 -23.60
C TRP A 106 0.94 -13.14 -22.27
N TYR A 107 -0.40 -13.25 -22.18
CA TYR A 107 -1.17 -12.96 -20.98
C TYR A 107 -0.88 -14.00 -19.90
N LEU A 108 -0.86 -15.29 -20.27
CA LEU A 108 -0.53 -16.37 -19.34
C LEU A 108 0.92 -16.30 -18.84
N ARG A 109 1.88 -15.81 -19.64
CA ARG A 109 3.26 -15.58 -19.19
C ARG A 109 3.39 -14.36 -18.26
N LEU A 110 2.46 -13.41 -18.33
CA LEU A 110 2.46 -12.23 -17.46
C LEU A 110 1.97 -12.57 -16.04
N LEU A 111 0.97 -13.45 -15.90
CA LEU A 111 0.35 -13.76 -14.60
C LEU A 111 1.32 -14.26 -13.52
N PRO A 112 2.32 -15.12 -13.78
CA PRO A 112 3.30 -15.52 -12.77
C PRO A 112 4.08 -14.35 -12.18
N TRP A 113 4.38 -13.33 -12.99
CA TRP A 113 5.05 -12.11 -12.50
C TRP A 113 4.15 -11.27 -11.61
N MET A 114 2.83 -11.47 -11.67
CA MET A 114 1.86 -10.78 -10.82
C MET A 114 1.73 -11.41 -9.44
N ILE A 115 2.17 -12.65 -9.20
CA ILE A 115 2.03 -13.34 -7.91
C ILE A 115 2.59 -12.55 -6.71
N PRO A 116 3.80 -11.92 -6.76
CA PRO A 116 4.32 -11.17 -5.62
C PRO A 116 3.68 -9.79 -5.44
N LEU A 117 3.07 -9.22 -6.48
CA LEU A 117 2.58 -7.84 -6.46
C LEU A 117 1.40 -7.60 -5.50
N PRO A 118 0.43 -8.53 -5.31
CA PRO A 118 -0.59 -8.41 -4.27
C PRO A 118 -0.02 -8.30 -2.86
N LEU A 119 1.05 -9.04 -2.54
CA LEU A 119 1.72 -8.93 -1.25
C LEU A 119 2.28 -7.52 -1.06
N VAL A 120 2.97 -7.00 -2.08
CA VAL A 120 3.49 -5.63 -2.09
C VAL A 120 2.36 -4.60 -1.90
N ALA A 121 1.24 -4.77 -2.58
CA ALA A 121 0.08 -3.88 -2.44
C ALA A 121 -0.50 -3.91 -1.01
N CYS A 122 -0.56 -5.10 -0.38
CA CYS A 122 -1.00 -5.24 1.01
C CYS A 122 -0.05 -4.53 1.98
N GLU A 123 1.26 -4.68 1.81
CA GLU A 123 2.26 -3.98 2.64
C GLU A 123 2.10 -2.45 2.52
N PHE A 124 1.94 -1.93 1.30
CA PHE A 124 1.68 -0.50 1.11
C PHE A 124 0.36 -0.06 1.75
N GLY A 125 -0.69 -0.89 1.74
CA GLY A 125 -1.94 -0.61 2.45
C GLY A 125 -1.75 -0.51 3.97
N TRP A 126 -0.96 -1.40 4.55
CA TRP A 126 -0.58 -1.32 5.96
C TRP A 126 0.25 -0.09 6.29
N ILE A 127 1.23 0.25 5.45
CA ILE A 127 2.04 1.46 5.59
C ILE A 127 1.13 2.70 5.57
N VAL A 128 0.18 2.78 4.64
CA VAL A 128 -0.78 3.89 4.59
C VAL A 128 -1.62 3.97 5.86
N ALA A 129 -2.10 2.84 6.38
CA ALA A 129 -2.93 2.80 7.58
C ALA A 129 -2.16 3.23 8.83
N GLU A 130 -0.96 2.68 9.02
CA GLU A 130 -0.10 2.85 10.20
C GLU A 130 0.70 4.15 10.17
N VAL A 131 1.45 4.41 9.09
CA VAL A 131 2.21 5.66 8.94
C VAL A 131 1.26 6.85 8.84
N GLY A 132 0.13 6.69 8.16
CA GLY A 132 -0.91 7.72 8.15
C GLY A 132 -1.51 8.01 9.53
N ARG A 133 -1.37 7.10 10.51
CA ARG A 133 -1.83 7.27 11.90
C ARG A 133 -0.83 8.02 12.78
N GLN A 134 0.43 8.07 12.37
CA GLN A 134 1.44 8.83 13.11
C GLN A 134 1.00 10.29 13.26
N PRO A 135 1.22 10.90 14.44
CA PRO A 135 2.02 10.43 15.58
C PRO A 135 1.20 9.75 16.69
N TRP A 136 0.04 9.15 16.38
CA TRP A 136 -0.83 8.55 17.38
C TRP A 136 -0.70 7.02 17.42
N VAL A 137 -0.50 6.45 18.62
CA VAL A 137 -0.65 5.02 18.89
C VAL A 137 -2.07 4.70 19.34
N VAL A 138 -2.69 5.60 20.09
CA VAL A 138 -4.14 5.58 20.33
C VAL A 138 -4.65 6.98 19.98
N TYR A 139 -5.63 7.04 19.10
CA TYR A 139 -6.09 8.31 18.53
C TYR A 139 -6.51 9.28 19.64
N ARG A 140 -5.89 10.47 19.68
CA ARG A 140 -6.10 11.53 20.68
C ARG A 140 -5.74 11.20 22.13
N VAL A 141 -5.28 9.99 22.43
CA VAL A 141 -5.01 9.53 23.80
C VAL A 141 -3.52 9.34 24.05
N LEU A 142 -2.81 8.66 23.15
CA LEU A 142 -1.40 8.31 23.33
C LEU A 142 -0.60 8.59 22.07
N LYS A 143 0.47 9.38 22.21
CA LYS A 143 1.42 9.66 21.12
C LYS A 143 2.50 8.59 21.06
N THR A 144 3.04 8.36 19.86
CA THR A 144 4.12 7.38 19.61
C THR A 144 5.37 7.67 20.42
N GLN A 145 5.71 8.95 20.60
CA GLN A 145 6.85 9.36 21.42
C GLN A 145 6.69 9.02 22.91
N ASP A 146 5.46 8.83 23.40
CA ASP A 146 5.18 8.59 24.83
C ASP A 146 4.87 7.11 25.10
N ALA A 147 4.94 6.26 24.07
CA ALA A 147 4.54 4.85 24.11
C ALA A 147 5.70 3.86 24.27
N TYR A 148 6.94 4.32 24.47
CA TYR A 148 8.10 3.45 24.63
C TYR A 148 8.31 3.03 26.10
N SER A 149 8.84 1.83 26.31
CA SER A 149 9.18 1.34 27.65
C SER A 149 10.52 1.92 28.11
N ALA A 150 10.52 2.69 29.20
CA ALA A 150 11.72 3.29 29.76
C ALA A 150 12.69 2.29 30.42
N ASN A 151 12.24 1.04 30.63
CA ASN A 151 13.00 0.01 31.35
C ASN A 151 13.84 -0.91 30.45
N VAL A 152 13.80 -0.74 29.12
CA VAL A 152 14.54 -1.58 28.17
C VAL A 152 15.65 -0.78 27.52
N THR A 153 16.87 -1.31 27.54
CA THR A 153 18.02 -0.64 26.92
C THR A 153 17.94 -0.76 25.39
N GLY A 154 18.47 0.23 24.66
CA GLY A 154 18.50 0.19 23.20
C GLY A 154 19.23 -1.04 22.62
N GLY A 155 20.19 -1.60 23.38
CA GLY A 155 20.89 -2.84 23.02
C GLY A 155 19.99 -4.07 23.04
N GLU A 156 19.11 -4.21 24.04
CA GLU A 156 18.15 -5.33 24.13
C GLU A 156 17.10 -5.27 23.01
N VAL A 157 16.64 -4.06 22.68
CA VAL A 157 15.72 -3.84 21.56
C VAL A 157 16.39 -4.22 20.24
N LEU A 158 17.63 -3.75 19.99
CA LEU A 158 18.35 -4.10 18.77
C LEU A 158 18.59 -5.61 18.66
N PHE A 159 19.02 -6.24 19.76
CA PHE A 159 19.23 -7.69 19.80
C PHE A 159 17.95 -8.46 19.46
N SER A 160 16.82 -8.10 20.07
CA SER A 160 15.54 -8.77 19.78
C SER A 160 15.08 -8.55 18.34
N ILE A 161 15.21 -7.34 17.79
CA ILE A 161 14.90 -7.05 16.37
C ILE A 161 15.73 -7.92 15.44
N VAL A 162 17.04 -8.03 15.68
CA VAL A 162 17.92 -8.87 14.86
C VAL A 162 17.57 -10.34 15.03
N ALA A 163 17.33 -10.82 16.25
CA ALA A 163 16.98 -12.20 16.52
C ALA A 163 15.67 -12.60 15.82
N PHE A 164 14.60 -11.81 15.98
CA PHE A 164 13.34 -12.03 15.28
C PHE A 164 13.50 -11.89 13.77
N GLY A 165 14.29 -10.94 13.29
CA GLY A 165 14.62 -10.77 11.88
C GLY A 165 15.25 -12.02 11.27
N VAL A 166 16.24 -12.61 11.93
CA VAL A 166 16.89 -13.85 11.47
C VAL A 166 15.89 -15.01 11.42
N VAL A 167 15.05 -15.16 12.46
CA VAL A 167 14.04 -16.22 12.49
C VAL A 167 13.02 -16.05 11.36
N TYR A 168 12.52 -14.83 11.13
CA TYR A 168 11.57 -14.56 10.06
C TYR A 168 12.17 -14.72 8.66
N LEU A 169 13.45 -14.37 8.47
CA LEU A 169 14.16 -14.63 7.22
C LEU A 169 14.33 -16.13 6.97
N ALA A 170 14.68 -16.91 8.00
CA ALA A 170 14.79 -18.36 7.89
C ALA A 170 13.44 -19.02 7.55
N LEU A 171 12.35 -18.59 8.22
CA LEU A 171 11.00 -19.04 7.92
C LEU A 171 10.55 -18.65 6.51
N GLY A 172 10.83 -17.42 6.09
CA GLY A 172 10.54 -16.93 4.73
C GLY A 172 11.28 -17.75 3.66
N ALA A 173 12.56 -18.05 3.88
CA ALA A 173 13.35 -18.89 2.97
C ALA A 173 12.80 -20.32 2.89
N LEU A 174 12.44 -20.92 4.03
CA LEU A 174 11.82 -22.24 4.09
C LEU A 174 10.46 -22.27 3.37
N TYR A 175 9.66 -21.22 3.54
CA TYR A 175 8.38 -21.05 2.86
C TYR A 175 8.56 -21.00 1.34
N ILE A 176 9.45 -20.14 0.84
CA ILE A 176 9.73 -20.01 -0.61
C ILE A 176 10.27 -21.33 -1.17
N TYR A 177 11.17 -22.01 -0.46
CA TYR A 177 11.70 -23.31 -0.85
C TYR A 177 10.59 -24.37 -0.95
N THR A 178 9.72 -24.44 0.06
CA THR A 178 8.63 -25.42 0.10
C THR A 178 7.62 -25.15 -1.01
N LEU A 179 7.25 -23.88 -1.21
CA LEU A 179 6.31 -23.46 -2.23
C LEU A 179 6.84 -23.74 -3.64
N THR A 180 8.09 -23.38 -3.94
CA THR A 180 8.70 -23.70 -5.24
C THR A 180 8.86 -25.20 -5.46
N ARG A 181 9.18 -25.97 -4.41
CA ARG A 181 9.23 -27.44 -4.48
C ARG A 181 7.88 -28.04 -4.82
N ILE A 182 6.79 -27.57 -4.21
CA ILE A 182 5.42 -28.06 -4.47
C ILE A 182 4.97 -27.65 -5.88
N VAL A 183 5.14 -26.39 -6.26
CA VAL A 183 4.73 -25.86 -7.57
C VAL A 183 5.44 -26.58 -8.72
N ARG A 184 6.75 -26.85 -8.59
CA ARG A 184 7.53 -27.55 -9.62
C ARG A 184 7.19 -29.04 -9.75
N ARG A 185 6.72 -29.68 -8.69
CA ARG A 185 6.31 -31.10 -8.73
C ARG A 185 5.02 -31.29 -9.53
N GLY A 186 4.20 -30.26 -9.66
CA GLY A 186 2.91 -30.34 -10.34
C GLY A 186 1.92 -31.30 -9.66
N PRO A 187 0.66 -31.33 -10.13
CA PRO A 187 -0.37 -32.21 -9.58
C PRO A 187 -0.17 -33.69 -9.91
N GLU A 188 0.63 -34.03 -10.93
CA GLU A 188 0.84 -35.42 -11.38
C GLU A 188 1.52 -36.29 -10.32
N ALA A 189 2.42 -35.71 -9.52
CA ALA A 189 3.09 -36.43 -8.44
C ALA A 189 2.16 -36.79 -7.27
N LEU A 190 1.00 -36.13 -7.15
CA LEU A 190 -0.04 -36.44 -6.16
C LEU A 190 -1.07 -37.42 -6.73
N ALA A 191 -1.45 -37.25 -8.00
CA ALA A 191 -2.36 -38.17 -8.70
C ALA A 191 -1.81 -39.61 -8.80
N ALA A 192 -0.50 -39.78 -9.00
CA ALA A 192 0.14 -41.11 -9.01
C ALA A 192 0.14 -41.81 -7.64
N LYS A 193 -0.13 -41.09 -6.55
CA LYS A 193 -0.12 -41.60 -5.18
C LYS A 193 -1.50 -42.03 -4.67
N GLU A 194 -2.58 -41.59 -5.30
CA GLU A 194 -3.95 -42.00 -4.96
C GLU A 194 -4.43 -43.23 -5.75
N VAL A 195 -3.66 -43.66 -6.76
CA VAL A 195 -3.99 -44.81 -7.64
C VAL A 195 -3.33 -46.13 -7.17
N HIS A 196 -2.59 -46.11 -6.06
CA HIS A 196 -2.00 -47.29 -5.41
C HIS A 196 -2.50 -47.43 -3.97
#